data_AF-A0A5D3FXJ3-F1
#
_entry.id   AF-A0A5D3FXJ3-F1
#
_cell.length_a   1.000
_cell.length_b   1.000
_cell.length_c   1.000
_cell.angle_alpha   90.00
_cell.angle_beta   90.00
_cell.angle_gamma   90.00
#
_symmetry.space_group_name_H-M   'P 1'
#
loop_
_entity.id
_entity.type
_entity.pdbx_description
1 polymer ?
#
loop_
_entity_poly.entity_id
_entity_poly.type
_entity_poly.pdbx_seq_one_letter_code
_entity_poly.pdbx_strand_id
1 'polypeptide(L)' 'MGDDPNVYEIRVSGHLGPTFLMAFPALTAHRDGGQTVLTGALPDSSALYGVLAQLEALGLDLLEVRKTHTPE' A
#
# COMPACT_ATOMS: atom_id res chain seq x y z
N MET A 1 16.02 20.34 -4.45
CA MET A 1 14.92 19.79 -5.24
C MET A 1 14.65 18.43 -4.64
N GLY A 2 13.85 18.41 -3.56
CA GLY A 2 13.64 17.21 -2.74
C GLY A 2 12.54 16.38 -3.37
N ASP A 3 12.90 15.23 -3.91
CA ASP A 3 11.98 14.10 -4.03
C ASP A 3 12.48 13.07 -3.02
N ASP A 4 12.27 13.39 -1.75
CA ASP A 4 12.48 12.44 -0.66
C ASP A 4 11.50 11.29 -0.91
N PRO A 5 11.97 10.05 -1.12
CA PRO A 5 11.10 8.95 -1.47
C PRO A 5 10.12 8.74 -0.31
N ASN A 6 8.90 9.19 -0.51
CA ASN A 6 7.83 9.03 0.46
C ASN A 6 7.42 7.56 0.43
N VAL A 7 7.86 6.82 1.44
CA VAL A 7 7.44 5.43 1.61
C VAL A 7 6.07 5.45 2.27
N TYR A 8 5.12 4.73 1.67
CA TYR A 8 3.78 4.57 2.21
C TYR A 8 3.60 3.13 2.65
N GLU A 9 2.97 2.97 3.81
CA GLU A 9 2.53 1.70 4.37
C GLU A 9 1.00 1.74 4.46
N ILE A 10 0.34 0.80 3.80
CA ILE A 10 -1.12 0.71 3.71
C ILE A 10 -1.53 -0.62 4.32
N ARG A 11 -2.27 -0.60 5.41
CA ARG A 11 -2.80 -1.79 6.07
C ARG A 11 -4.27 -1.95 5.70
N VAL A 12 -4.64 -3.17 5.34
CA VAL A 12 -6.02 -3.54 5.02
C VAL A 12 -6.42 -4.81 5.78
N SER A 13 -7.69 -4.88 6.11
CA SER A 13 -8.32 -6.02 6.76
C SER A 13 -8.61 -7.07 5.69
N GLY A 14 -8.27 -8.32 6.00
CA GLY A 14 -8.38 -9.41 5.05
C GLY A 14 -7.08 -9.67 4.28
N HIS A 15 -7.15 -10.68 3.44
CA HIS A 15 -6.00 -11.22 2.73
C HIS A 15 -6.01 -10.71 1.29
N LEU A 16 -5.02 -9.89 0.91
CA LEU A 16 -4.72 -9.75 -0.51
C LEU A 16 -4.17 -11.09 -0.99
N GLY A 17 -4.89 -11.66 -1.95
CA GLY A 17 -4.42 -12.82 -2.67
C GLY A 17 -3.11 -12.50 -3.41
N PRO A 18 -2.23 -13.49 -3.61
CA PRO A 18 -0.97 -13.32 -4.33
C PRO A 18 -1.18 -12.76 -5.75
N THR A 19 -2.32 -13.04 -6.38
CA THR A 19 -2.72 -12.48 -7.69
C THR A 19 -2.83 -10.96 -7.67
N PHE A 20 -3.32 -10.39 -6.56
CA PHE A 20 -3.42 -8.94 -6.41
C PHE A 20 -2.06 -8.30 -6.15
N LEU A 21 -1.17 -9.03 -5.47
CA LEU A 21 0.21 -8.58 -5.28
C LEU A 21 0.97 -8.50 -6.61
N MET A 22 0.64 -9.38 -7.56
CA MET A 22 1.19 -9.30 -8.92
C MET A 22 0.77 -8.04 -9.68
N ALA A 23 -0.35 -7.40 -9.31
CA ALA A 23 -0.78 -6.14 -9.90
C ALA A 23 0.09 -4.96 -9.44
N PHE A 24 0.82 -5.11 -8.32
CA PHE A 24 1.65 -4.06 -7.74
C PHE A 24 3.11 -4.52 -7.57
N PRO A 25 3.85 -4.82 -8.65
CA PRO A 25 5.24 -5.24 -8.53
C PRO A 25 6.15 -4.15 -7.92
N ALA A 26 5.73 -2.89 -7.98
CA ALA A 26 6.43 -1.76 -7.36
C ALA A 26 6.16 -1.63 -5.85
N LEU A 27 5.19 -2.37 -5.30
CA LEU A 27 4.83 -2.34 -3.89
C LEU A 27 5.06 -3.72 -3.28
N THR A 28 5.69 -3.74 -2.11
CA THR A 28 5.87 -4.98 -1.36
C THR A 28 4.66 -5.19 -0.48
N ALA A 29 3.90 -6.24 -0.72
CA ALA A 29 2.84 -6.63 0.19
C ALA A 29 3.29 -7.75 1.13
N HIS A 30 3.03 -7.54 2.41
CA HIS A 30 3.28 -8.45 3.49
C HIS A 30 1.95 -8.91 4.08
N ARG A 31 1.76 -10.22 4.22
CA ARG A 31 0.59 -10.76 4.92
C ARG A 31 0.98 -10.99 6.37
N ASP A 32 0.29 -10.31 7.28
CA ASP A 32 0.51 -10.42 8.72
C ASP A 32 -0.76 -10.97 9.36
N GLY A 33 -0.81 -12.28 9.58
CA GLY A 33 -2.01 -12.93 10.12
C GLY A 33 -3.26 -12.71 9.23
N GLY A 34 -4.28 -12.06 9.79
CA GLY A 34 -5.58 -11.77 9.12
C GLY A 34 -5.65 -10.43 8.37
N GLN A 35 -4.52 -9.72 8.24
CA GLN A 35 -4.42 -8.43 7.57
C GLN A 35 -3.31 -8.45 6.52
N THR A 36 -3.36 -7.49 5.60
CA THR A 36 -2.34 -7.29 4.56
C THR A 36 -1.76 -5.89 4.67
N VAL A 37 -0.43 -5.80 4.68
CA VAL A 37 0.35 -4.57 4.73
C VAL A 37 1.02 -4.37 3.38
N LEU A 38 0.68 -3.31 2.66
CA LEU A 38 1.28 -2.90 1.39
C LEU A 38 2.26 -1.76 1.66
N THR A 39 3.55 -1.99 1.42
CA THR A 39 4.60 -1.01 1.65
C THR A 39 5.33 -0.70 0.34
N GLY A 40 5.49 0.58 0.00
CA GLY A 40 6.39 0.95 -1.08
C GLY A 40 6.57 2.45 -1.25
N ALA A 41 7.61 2.80 -2.01
CA ALA A 41 7.93 4.18 -2.35
C ALA A 41 6.95 4.64 -3.44
N LEU A 42 6.05 5.56 -3.09
CA LEU A 42 5.13 6.16 -4.03
C LEU A 42 5.56 7.60 -4.28
N PRO A 43 5.68 8.04 -5.54
CA PRO A 43 6.02 9.42 -5.84
C PRO A 43 4.91 10.38 -5.39
N ASP A 44 3.65 9.96 -5.48
CA ASP A 44 2.49 10.82 -5.27
C ASP A 44 1.28 10.12 -4.63
N SER A 45 0.39 10.94 -4.08
CA SER A 45 -0.92 10.50 -3.57
C SER A 45 -1.79 9.84 -4.63
N SER A 46 -1.61 10.14 -5.92
CA SER A 46 -2.37 9.46 -7.01
C SER A 46 -2.07 7.97 -7.09
N ALA A 47 -0.81 7.57 -6.90
CA ALA A 47 -0.45 6.16 -6.91
C ALA A 47 -1.06 5.43 -5.69
N LEU A 48 -1.09 6.10 -4.53
CA LEU A 48 -1.79 5.62 -3.34
C LEU A 48 -3.29 5.46 -3.59
N TYR A 49 -3.95 6.47 -4.18
CA TYR A 49 -5.37 6.42 -4.50
C TYR A 49 -5.72 5.29 -5.48
N GLY A 50 -4.83 4.96 -6.42
CA GLY A 50 -5.00 3.80 -7.30
C GLY A 50 -5.05 2.47 -6.54
N VAL A 51 -4.13 2.28 -5.60
CA VAL A 51 -4.11 1.10 -4.72
C VAL A 51 -5.39 1.05 -3.87
N LEU A 52 -5.77 2.17 -3.26
CA LEU A 52 -7.00 2.28 -2.45
C LEU A 52 -8.26 1.94 -3.26
N ALA A 53 -8.40 2.48 -4.46
CA ALA A 53 -9.54 2.19 -5.33
C ALA A 53 -9.61 0.71 -5.71
N GLN A 54 -8.47 0.06 -5.92
CA GLN A 54 -8.41 -1.37 -6.21
C GLN A 54 -8.75 -2.23 -4.99
N LEU A 55 -8.38 -1.80 -3.78
CA LEU A 55 -8.77 -2.42 -2.51
C LEU A 55 -10.29 -2.31 -2.28
N GLU A 56 -10.85 -1.11 -2.48
CA GLU A 56 -12.30 -0.89 -2.39
C GLU A 56 -13.07 -1.70 -3.45
N ALA A 57 -12.55 -1.78 -4.68
CA ALA A 57 -13.15 -2.59 -5.74
C ALA A 57 -13.19 -4.09 -5.42
N LEU A 58 -12.29 -4.56 -4.56
CA LEU A 58 -12.29 -5.93 -4.04
C LEU A 58 -13.22 -6.13 -2.84
N GLY A 59 -13.73 -5.05 -2.25
CA GLY A 59 -14.45 -5.09 -0.97
C GLY A 59 -13.53 -5.36 0.22
N LEU A 60 -12.28 -4.91 0.16
CA LEU A 60 -11.37 -4.98 1.30
C LEU A 60 -11.48 -3.71 2.14
N ASP A 61 -11.58 -3.87 3.46
CA ASP A 61 -11.59 -2.75 4.40
C ASP A 61 -10.19 -2.19 4.59
N LEU A 62 -10.01 -0.91 4.26
CA LEU A 62 -8.81 -0.16 4.61
C LEU A 62 -8.72 0.03 6.12
N LEU A 63 -7.63 -0.44 6.73
CA LEU A 63 -7.39 -0.27 8.17
C LEU A 63 -6.61 1.01 8.46
N GLU A 64 -5.46 1.19 7.81
CA GLU A 64 -4.55 2.30 8.11
C GLU A 64 -3.71 2.67 6.89
N VAL A 65 -3.39 3.95 6.72
CA VAL A 65 -2.36 4.41 5.79
C VAL A 65 -1.38 5.27 6.55
N ARG A 66 -0.12 4.85 6.57
CA ARG A 66 0.99 5.61 7.15
C ARG A 66 1.91 6.07 6.04
N LYS A 67 2.25 7.36 6.08
CA LYS A 67 3.35 7.92 5.31
C LYS A 67 4.59 7.91 6.20
N THR A 68 5.53 7.02 5.93
CA THR A 68 6.84 7.06 6.58
C THR A 68 7.72 8.01 5.78
N HIS A 69 7.76 9.26 6.24
CA HIS A 69 8.85 10.16 5.87
C HIS A 69 10.08 9.56 6.55
N THR A 70 11.06 9.06 5.80
CA THR A 70 12.37 8.76 6.38
C THR A 70 12.94 10.11 6.82
N PRO A 71 13.01 10.44 8.12
CA PRO A 71 13.70 11.66 8.51
C PRO A 71 15.21 11.39 8.39
N GLU A 72 15.91 12.37 7.82
CA GLU A 72 17.37 12.42 7.68
C GLU A 72 18.11 12.26 9.02
#